data_AF-A0A7G8KZM2-F1
#
_entry.id   AF-A0A7G8KZM2-F1
#
_cell.length_a   1.000
_cell.length_b   1.000
_cell.length_c   1.000
_cell.angle_alpha   90.00
_cell.angle_beta   90.00
_cell.angle_gamma   90.00
#
_symmetry.space_group_name_H-M   'P 1'
#
loop_
_entity.id
_entity.type
_entity.pdbx_description
1 polymer ?
#
loop_
_entity_poly.entity_id
_entity_poly.type
_entity_poly.pdbx_seq_one_letter_code
_entity_poly.pdbx_strand_id
1 'polypeptide(L)'
;SIELGAFAGIHLAELALRSAFENSMIKTSLQGLAGLQVSRLIFGGFRDRGRLQDFERGLLNGLCQVQMEEFVLICLREFEDDTDTLFDCIGNVSTVRLVNLRLEEISEVPVWSKVKHLECKKCSFEAVPAPKLSLFKELRVLRITKSRSLRNFEQKFEGLSNLEVIDLSENRLTFSSCCSYQFKNCPNLKHLNLSFNSNIRLTGNFTNVKNLLYLDLQH
;
A
#
# COMPACT_ATOMS: atom_id res chain seq x y z
N SER A 1 -15.56 18.64 13.88
CA SER A 1 -15.37 17.30 14.46
C SER A 1 -16.59 16.45 14.17
N ILE A 2 -16.48 15.13 14.31
CA ILE A 2 -17.61 14.19 14.27
C ILE A 2 -17.87 13.75 15.71
N GLU A 3 -19.13 13.79 16.14
CA GLU A 3 -19.53 13.33 17.47
C GLU A 3 -19.44 11.80 17.56
N LEU A 4 -19.06 11.28 18.73
CA LEU A 4 -18.95 9.84 18.95
C LEU A 4 -20.32 9.17 18.78
N GLY A 5 -20.38 8.13 17.95
CA GLY A 5 -21.61 7.39 17.67
C GLY A 5 -22.50 8.00 16.58
N ALA A 6 -22.12 9.14 15.99
CA ALA A 6 -22.89 9.75 14.89
C ALA A 6 -23.05 8.83 13.66
N PHE A 7 -22.13 7.88 13.48
CA PHE A 7 -22.18 6.88 12.39
C PHE A 7 -22.57 5.47 12.86
N ALA A 8 -23.03 5.30 14.11
CA ALA A 8 -23.42 3.99 14.61
C ALA A 8 -24.58 3.40 13.79
N GLY A 9 -24.38 2.23 13.20
CA GLY A 9 -25.38 1.55 12.38
C GLY A 9 -25.56 2.13 10.97
N ILE A 10 -24.74 3.11 10.58
CA ILE A 10 -24.76 3.69 9.23
C ILE A 10 -23.95 2.79 8.28
N HIS A 11 -24.50 2.59 7.08
CA HIS A 11 -23.88 1.80 6.01
C HIS A 11 -23.72 2.69 4.77
N LEU A 12 -22.49 2.83 4.27
CA LEU A 12 -22.19 3.64 3.08
C LEU A 12 -21.46 2.81 2.03
N ALA A 13 -21.68 3.11 0.76
CA ALA A 13 -20.83 2.57 -0.30
C ALA A 13 -19.44 3.23 -0.27
N GLU A 14 -19.40 4.56 -0.12
CA GLU A 14 -18.15 5.32 -0.07
C GLU A 14 -18.25 6.47 0.93
N LEU A 15 -17.16 6.71 1.65
CA LEU A 15 -16.96 7.89 2.47
C LEU A 15 -15.60 8.53 2.13
N ALA A 16 -15.62 9.77 1.67
CA ALA A 16 -14.42 10.53 1.33
C ALA A 16 -14.18 11.69 2.30
N LEU A 17 -13.11 11.60 3.08
CA LEU A 17 -12.67 12.56 4.08
C LEU A 17 -11.37 13.23 3.61
N ARG A 18 -11.46 14.01 2.53
CA ARG A 18 -10.32 14.69 1.91
C ARG A 18 -10.23 16.14 2.35
N SER A 19 -9.18 16.49 3.11
CA SER A 19 -9.02 17.81 3.74
C SER A 19 -10.29 18.24 4.51
N ALA A 20 -10.96 17.27 5.14
CA ALA A 20 -12.26 17.45 5.79
C ALA A 20 -12.15 18.05 7.20
N PHE A 21 -10.99 17.95 7.83
CA PHE A 21 -10.76 18.38 9.21
C PHE A 21 -9.50 19.22 9.32
N GLU A 22 -9.47 20.11 10.31
CA GLU A 22 -8.24 20.71 10.79
C GLU A 22 -7.37 19.66 11.46
N ASN A 23 -6.04 19.80 11.35
CA ASN A 23 -5.05 18.82 11.83
C ASN A 23 -5.31 18.37 13.28
N SER A 24 -5.57 19.33 14.19
CA SER A 24 -5.83 19.09 15.61
C SER A 24 -7.09 18.25 15.88
N MET A 25 -8.03 18.20 14.93
CA MET A 25 -9.32 17.54 15.10
C MET A 25 -9.40 16.20 14.35
N ILE A 26 -8.37 15.79 13.60
CA ILE A 26 -8.43 14.57 12.80
C ILE A 26 -8.64 13.34 13.68
N LYS A 27 -7.77 13.14 14.68
CA LYS A 27 -7.81 11.96 15.56
C LYS A 27 -9.19 11.81 16.23
N THR A 28 -9.74 12.88 16.78
CA THR A 28 -11.07 12.90 17.41
C THR A 28 -12.21 12.71 16.39
N SER A 29 -12.08 13.27 15.18
CA SER A 29 -13.09 13.10 14.12
C SER A 29 -13.12 11.68 13.57
N LEU A 30 -11.96 11.01 13.45
CA LEU A 30 -11.90 9.61 13.04
C LEU A 30 -12.48 8.68 14.11
N GLN A 31 -12.32 9.00 15.41
CA GLN A 31 -12.99 8.26 16.49
C GLN A 31 -14.53 8.37 16.40
N GLY A 32 -15.05 9.52 15.94
CA GLY A 32 -16.47 9.74 15.71
C GLY A 32 -17.11 8.80 14.68
N LEU A 33 -16.30 8.12 13.84
CA LEU A 33 -16.78 7.15 12.85
C LEU A 33 -17.08 5.77 13.44
N ALA A 34 -16.89 5.57 14.75
CA ALA A 34 -17.13 4.28 15.39
C ALA A 34 -18.52 3.71 15.06
N GLY A 35 -18.56 2.44 14.64
CA GLY A 35 -19.78 1.74 14.24
C GLY A 35 -20.19 1.92 12.78
N LEU A 36 -19.44 2.69 11.98
CA LEU A 36 -19.63 2.81 10.54
C LEU A 36 -19.29 1.49 9.83
N GLN A 37 -20.14 1.10 8.88
CA GLN A 37 -19.79 0.14 7.83
C GLN A 37 -19.68 0.86 6.48
N VAL A 38 -18.55 0.71 5.80
CA VAL A 38 -18.32 1.38 4.51
C VAL A 38 -17.55 0.51 3.53
N SER A 39 -17.99 0.37 2.27
CA SER A 39 -17.22 -0.43 1.31
C SER A 39 -15.86 0.21 1.01
N ARG A 40 -15.83 1.53 0.80
CA ARG A 40 -14.61 2.30 0.51
C ARG A 40 -14.47 3.55 1.37
N LEU A 41 -13.38 3.66 2.12
CA LEU A 41 -13.04 4.86 2.88
C LEU A 41 -11.81 5.54 2.27
N ILE A 42 -11.94 6.81 1.89
CA ILE A 42 -10.85 7.63 1.36
C ILE A 42 -10.48 8.69 2.38
N PHE A 43 -9.22 8.72 2.81
CA PHE A 43 -8.70 9.68 3.76
C PHE A 43 -7.44 10.39 3.23
N GLY A 44 -7.29 11.68 3.53
CA GLY A 44 -6.08 12.45 3.22
C GLY A 44 -6.38 13.82 2.62
N GLY A 45 -5.62 14.27 1.62
CA GLY A 45 -5.65 15.66 1.15
C GLY A 45 -5.79 15.89 -0.36
N PHE A 46 -5.54 17.14 -0.78
CA PHE A 46 -5.42 17.58 -2.17
C PHE A 46 -4.02 18.13 -2.42
N ARG A 47 -3.42 17.79 -3.57
CA ARG A 47 -2.05 18.19 -3.93
C ARG A 47 -1.82 19.70 -3.94
N ASP A 48 -2.87 20.46 -4.29
CA ASP A 48 -2.76 21.90 -4.53
C ASP A 48 -3.21 22.76 -3.34
N ARG A 49 -3.52 22.16 -2.18
CA ARG A 49 -3.80 22.90 -0.94
C ARG A 49 -2.56 22.91 -0.05
N GLY A 50 -2.13 24.08 0.39
CA GLY A 50 -0.95 24.26 1.26
C GLY A 50 -1.05 23.65 2.67
N ARG A 51 -2.23 23.17 3.08
CA ARG A 51 -2.47 22.51 4.37
C ARG A 51 -2.54 20.99 4.22
N LEU A 52 -1.45 20.40 3.75
CA LEU A 52 -1.29 18.94 3.81
C LEU A 52 -0.97 18.53 5.25
N GLN A 53 -1.58 17.43 5.69
CA GLN A 53 -1.35 16.82 7.00
C GLN A 53 -0.12 15.91 6.93
N ASP A 54 0.67 15.92 7.99
CA ASP A 54 1.76 14.98 8.23
C ASP A 54 1.18 13.70 8.88
N PHE A 55 1.67 12.53 8.48
CA PHE A 55 1.28 11.29 9.13
C PHE A 55 1.99 11.22 10.48
N GLU A 56 1.24 11.36 11.55
CA GLU A 56 1.74 11.18 12.91
C GLU A 56 1.38 9.79 13.43
N ARG A 57 2.16 9.30 14.40
CA ARG A 57 1.86 8.08 15.13
C ARG A 57 0.41 8.06 15.66
N GLY A 58 -0.28 6.95 15.39
CA GLY A 58 -1.65 6.70 15.83
C GLY A 58 -2.71 7.58 15.16
N LEU A 59 -2.39 8.26 14.05
CA LEU A 59 -3.34 9.10 13.32
C LEU A 59 -4.62 8.33 12.95
N LEU A 60 -4.48 7.05 12.58
CA LEU A 60 -5.59 6.21 12.13
C LEU A 60 -6.29 5.42 13.24
N ASN A 61 -5.94 5.60 14.51
CA ASN A 61 -6.45 4.79 15.64
C ASN A 61 -7.99 4.81 15.76
N GLY A 62 -8.64 5.92 15.37
CA GLY A 62 -10.10 6.03 15.36
C GLY A 62 -10.79 5.08 14.38
N LEU A 63 -10.08 4.60 13.35
CA LEU A 63 -10.62 3.72 12.33
C LEU A 63 -10.73 2.25 12.77
N CYS A 64 -10.14 1.88 13.91
CA CYS A 64 -10.19 0.51 14.42
C CYS A 64 -11.63 0.03 14.72
N GLN A 65 -12.59 0.96 14.88
CA GLN A 65 -14.01 0.67 15.10
C GLN A 65 -14.87 0.85 13.85
N VAL A 66 -14.24 0.91 12.67
CA VAL A 66 -14.90 1.05 11.37
C VAL A 66 -14.71 -0.24 10.58
N GLN A 67 -15.80 -0.79 10.06
CA GLN A 67 -15.75 -1.93 9.16
C GLN A 67 -15.61 -1.44 7.72
N MET A 68 -14.53 -1.83 7.03
CA MET A 68 -14.31 -1.44 5.64
C MET A 68 -13.66 -2.53 4.78
N GLU A 69 -13.97 -2.53 3.48
CA GLU A 69 -13.39 -3.47 2.51
C GLU A 69 -12.18 -2.88 1.78
N GLU A 70 -12.21 -1.57 1.55
CA GLU A 70 -11.15 -0.81 0.91
C GLU A 70 -10.84 0.48 1.66
N PHE A 71 -9.54 0.71 1.88
CA PHE A 71 -9.00 1.95 2.45
C PHE A 71 -8.06 2.63 1.46
N VAL A 72 -8.23 3.94 1.29
CA VAL A 72 -7.37 4.77 0.43
C VAL A 72 -6.77 5.91 1.25
N LEU A 73 -5.45 5.92 1.40
CA LEU A 73 -4.69 7.04 1.93
C LEU A 73 -4.10 7.84 0.79
N ILE A 74 -4.40 9.14 0.71
CA ILE A 74 -4.00 9.95 -0.43
C ILE A 74 -3.47 11.34 -0.04
N CYS A 75 -2.36 11.76 -0.64
CA CYS A 75 -1.81 13.12 -0.48
C CYS A 75 -1.61 13.54 0.99
N LEU A 76 -0.62 12.94 1.65
CA LEU A 76 -0.05 13.46 2.89
C LEU A 76 1.27 14.16 2.60
N ARG A 77 1.70 15.07 3.49
CA ARG A 77 2.95 15.82 3.31
C ARG A 77 4.14 14.92 3.61
N GLU A 78 4.34 14.54 4.86
CA GLU A 78 5.43 13.66 5.32
C GLU A 78 4.91 12.58 6.29
N PHE A 79 5.80 11.66 6.69
CA PHE A 79 5.57 10.67 7.75
C PHE A 79 6.55 10.98 8.88
N GLU A 80 6.01 11.43 10.02
CA GLU A 80 6.79 11.67 11.24
C GLU A 80 6.89 10.36 12.02
N ASP A 81 8.10 10.01 12.49
CA ASP A 81 8.38 8.81 13.29
C ASP A 81 8.07 7.47 12.61
N ASP A 82 8.40 7.38 11.31
CA ASP A 82 8.25 6.19 10.50
C ASP A 82 6.77 5.73 10.37
N THR A 83 6.52 4.56 9.78
CA THR A 83 5.16 4.10 9.41
C THR A 83 4.62 3.02 10.35
N ASP A 84 5.08 3.03 11.60
CA ASP A 84 4.88 1.95 12.58
C ASP A 84 3.39 1.64 12.85
N THR A 85 2.56 2.67 12.92
CA THR A 85 1.13 2.58 13.24
C THR A 85 0.23 2.68 12.00
N LEU A 86 0.81 2.72 10.80
CA LEU A 86 0.05 2.88 9.55
C LEU A 86 -0.98 1.77 9.34
N PHE A 87 -0.62 0.53 9.69
CA PHE A 87 -1.44 -0.65 9.42
C PHE A 87 -2.26 -1.15 10.63
N ASP A 88 -2.17 -0.49 11.79
CA ASP A 88 -2.79 -0.97 13.04
C ASP A 88 -4.31 -1.13 12.96
N CYS A 89 -5.00 -0.21 12.28
CA CYS A 89 -6.46 -0.28 12.12
C CYS A 89 -6.90 -0.70 10.72
N ILE A 90 -6.01 -0.62 9.72
CA ILE A 90 -6.33 -0.94 8.32
C ILE A 90 -5.81 -2.31 7.89
N GLY A 91 -5.09 -3.02 8.78
CA GLY A 91 -4.51 -4.33 8.49
C GLY A 91 -5.54 -5.43 8.20
N ASN A 92 -6.79 -5.29 8.66
CA ASN A 92 -7.87 -6.28 8.48
C ASN A 92 -8.71 -6.00 7.21
N VAL A 93 -8.36 -4.94 6.46
CA VAL A 93 -9.04 -4.50 5.24
C VAL A 93 -8.56 -5.34 4.05
N SER A 94 -9.42 -5.63 3.08
CA SER A 94 -9.05 -6.46 1.92
C SER A 94 -8.15 -5.72 0.93
N THR A 95 -8.41 -4.42 0.72
CA THR A 95 -7.68 -3.59 -0.25
C THR A 95 -7.16 -2.31 0.42
N VAL A 96 -5.86 -2.06 0.30
CA VAL A 96 -5.23 -0.81 0.78
C VAL A 96 -4.56 -0.11 -0.39
N ARG A 97 -4.83 1.18 -0.54
CA ARG A 97 -4.25 2.03 -1.60
C ARG A 97 -3.58 3.24 -0.98
N LEU A 98 -2.28 3.37 -1.21
CA LEU A 98 -1.42 4.44 -0.73
C LEU A 98 -1.02 5.27 -1.95
N VAL A 99 -1.54 6.48 -2.06
CA VAL A 99 -1.48 7.27 -3.31
C VAL A 99 -0.87 8.65 -3.09
N ASN A 100 0.18 8.97 -3.84
CA ASN A 100 0.83 10.28 -3.82
C ASN A 100 1.28 10.66 -2.40
N LEU A 101 2.09 9.79 -1.80
CA LEU A 101 2.59 9.90 -0.43
C LEU A 101 4.12 9.96 -0.45
N ARG A 102 4.75 10.74 0.44
CA ARG A 102 6.20 10.63 0.69
C ARG A 102 6.53 9.43 1.58
N LEU A 103 6.00 8.27 1.19
CA LEU A 103 6.20 7.01 1.90
C LEU A 103 7.50 6.39 1.41
N GLU A 104 8.52 6.41 2.26
CA GLU A 104 9.88 5.94 1.94
C GLU A 104 10.14 4.49 2.38
N GLU A 105 9.41 4.02 3.40
CA GLU A 105 9.49 2.66 3.91
C GLU A 105 8.13 2.13 4.41
N ILE A 106 8.10 0.84 4.76
CA ILE A 106 7.02 0.21 5.52
C ILE A 106 7.67 -0.39 6.76
N SER A 107 7.41 0.19 7.91
CA SER A 107 8.17 -0.07 9.13
C SER A 107 7.62 -1.29 9.85
N GLU A 108 6.30 -1.34 10.05
CA GLU A 108 5.63 -2.47 10.71
C GLU A 108 4.40 -2.92 9.94
N VAL A 109 4.14 -4.23 9.99
CA VAL A 109 2.95 -4.85 9.41
C VAL A 109 2.42 -5.85 10.44
N PRO A 110 1.19 -5.68 10.93
CA PRO A 110 0.63 -6.61 11.89
C PRO A 110 0.53 -8.03 11.34
N VAL A 111 0.97 -9.03 12.12
CA VAL A 111 0.99 -10.45 11.72
C VAL A 111 -0.40 -10.97 11.33
N TRP A 112 -1.45 -10.39 11.90
CA TRP A 112 -2.85 -10.72 11.62
C TRP A 112 -3.40 -10.04 10.35
N SER A 113 -2.58 -9.34 9.58
CA SER A 113 -3.04 -8.62 8.39
C SER A 113 -3.72 -9.55 7.37
N LYS A 114 -4.88 -9.11 6.88
CA LYS A 114 -5.69 -9.79 5.86
C LYS A 114 -5.69 -9.05 4.53
N VAL A 115 -4.76 -8.11 4.33
CA VAL A 115 -4.66 -7.34 3.09
C VAL A 115 -4.35 -8.29 1.94
N LYS A 116 -5.26 -8.32 0.96
CA LYS A 116 -5.13 -9.13 -0.27
C LYS A 116 -4.60 -8.30 -1.42
N HIS A 117 -4.92 -7.01 -1.44
CA HIS A 117 -4.51 -6.09 -2.50
C HIS A 117 -3.85 -4.87 -1.89
N LEU A 118 -2.57 -4.66 -2.20
CA LEU A 118 -1.83 -3.47 -1.80
C LEU A 118 -1.38 -2.70 -3.04
N GLU A 119 -1.78 -1.43 -3.13
CA GLU A 119 -1.32 -0.51 -4.16
C GLU A 119 -0.58 0.66 -3.54
N CYS A 120 0.65 0.87 -3.97
CA CYS A 120 1.46 2.04 -3.68
C CYS A 120 1.71 2.80 -4.98
N LYS A 121 1.02 3.92 -5.18
CA LYS A 121 1.09 4.70 -6.42
C LYS A 121 1.70 6.06 -6.14
N LYS A 122 2.78 6.41 -6.84
CA LYS A 122 3.52 7.66 -6.61
C LYS A 122 3.99 7.76 -5.14
N CYS A 123 4.67 6.73 -4.65
CA CYS A 123 5.37 6.75 -3.36
C CYS A 123 6.86 7.04 -3.55
N SER A 124 7.61 7.14 -2.44
CA SER A 124 9.02 7.57 -2.43
C SER A 124 10.03 6.45 -2.11
N PHE A 125 9.61 5.18 -2.06
CA PHE A 125 10.51 4.04 -1.89
C PHE A 125 11.74 4.10 -2.81
N GLU A 126 12.94 3.92 -2.28
CA GLU A 126 14.17 3.83 -3.10
C GLU A 126 14.38 2.43 -3.69
N ALA A 127 13.99 1.40 -2.94
CA ALA A 127 14.03 0.00 -3.33
C ALA A 127 12.70 -0.69 -3.00
N VAL A 128 12.39 -1.79 -3.70
CA VAL A 128 11.20 -2.59 -3.39
C VAL A 128 11.35 -3.15 -1.97
N PRO A 129 10.47 -2.82 -1.01
CA PRO A 129 10.61 -3.23 0.39
C PRO A 129 10.13 -4.68 0.59
N ALA A 130 10.73 -5.62 -0.14
CA ALA A 130 10.27 -7.00 -0.23
C ALA A 130 10.15 -7.73 1.13
N PRO A 131 11.08 -7.59 2.10
CA PRO A 131 10.95 -8.23 3.40
C PRO A 131 9.74 -7.75 4.20
N LYS A 132 9.46 -6.45 4.18
CA LYS A 132 8.33 -5.84 4.90
C LYS A 132 7.00 -6.17 4.22
N LEU A 133 6.97 -6.13 2.88
CA LEU A 133 5.80 -6.57 2.11
C LEU A 133 5.51 -8.06 2.27
N SER A 134 6.53 -8.87 2.55
CA SER A 134 6.39 -10.30 2.82
C SER A 134 5.63 -10.62 4.11
N LEU A 135 5.38 -9.62 4.96
CA LEU A 135 4.56 -9.76 6.17
C LEU A 135 3.06 -9.82 5.86
N PHE A 136 2.61 -9.33 4.69
CA PHE A 136 1.23 -9.47 4.24
C PHE A 136 0.97 -10.90 3.70
N LYS A 137 0.76 -11.88 4.60
CA LYS A 137 0.65 -13.30 4.23
C LYS A 137 -0.54 -13.64 3.32
N GLU A 138 -1.59 -12.81 3.35
CA GLU A 138 -2.77 -12.94 2.49
C GLU A 138 -2.64 -12.20 1.14
N LEU A 139 -1.50 -11.57 0.86
CA LEU A 139 -1.33 -10.72 -0.32
C LEU A 139 -1.41 -11.53 -1.62
N ARG A 140 -2.31 -11.10 -2.51
CA ARG A 140 -2.55 -11.67 -3.85
C ARG A 140 -2.13 -10.73 -4.96
N VAL A 141 -2.28 -9.43 -4.75
CA VAL A 141 -1.95 -8.39 -5.72
C VAL A 141 -1.10 -7.31 -5.04
N LEU A 142 0.09 -7.11 -5.58
CA LEU A 142 0.97 -6.00 -5.22
C LEU A 142 1.14 -5.09 -6.44
N ARG A 143 0.86 -3.81 -6.27
CA ARG A 143 1.16 -2.79 -7.28
C ARG A 143 2.01 -1.69 -6.66
N ILE A 144 3.21 -1.47 -7.17
CA ILE A 144 4.01 -0.29 -6.83
C ILE A 144 4.29 0.43 -8.15
N THR A 145 3.60 1.53 -8.44
CA THR A 145 3.65 2.16 -9.77
C THR A 145 3.88 3.65 -9.69
N LYS A 146 4.44 4.24 -10.76
CA LYS A 146 4.65 5.69 -10.89
C LYS A 146 5.49 6.28 -9.75
N SER A 147 6.33 5.47 -9.11
CA SER A 147 7.20 5.83 -7.98
C SER A 147 8.61 6.11 -8.49
N ARG A 148 8.89 7.37 -8.79
CA ARG A 148 10.13 7.79 -9.49
C ARG A 148 11.42 7.56 -8.67
N SER A 149 11.30 7.40 -7.37
CA SER A 149 12.42 7.09 -6.47
C SER A 149 12.79 5.60 -6.50
N LEU A 150 11.88 4.74 -6.94
CA LEU A 150 12.05 3.28 -6.90
C LEU A 150 13.02 2.84 -8.00
N ARG A 151 14.27 2.60 -7.61
CA ARG A 151 15.39 2.29 -8.51
C ARG A 151 15.87 0.86 -8.41
N ASN A 152 15.69 0.19 -7.27
CA ASN A 152 16.31 -1.11 -7.03
C ASN A 152 15.30 -2.19 -6.60
N PHE A 153 15.61 -3.45 -6.90
CA PHE A 153 14.88 -4.62 -6.42
C PHE A 153 15.85 -5.77 -6.11
N GLU A 154 16.59 -5.59 -5.01
CA GLU A 154 17.69 -6.48 -4.62
C GLU A 154 17.24 -7.60 -3.70
N GLN A 155 16.21 -7.37 -2.89
CA GLN A 155 15.72 -8.34 -1.90
C GLN A 155 14.64 -9.23 -2.52
N LYS A 156 14.56 -10.48 -2.07
CA LYS A 156 13.51 -11.42 -2.47
C LYS A 156 12.28 -11.30 -1.57
N PHE A 157 11.12 -11.71 -2.09
CA PHE A 157 9.95 -11.96 -1.26
C PHE A 157 10.07 -13.29 -0.50
N GLU A 158 9.46 -13.36 0.68
CA GLU A 158 9.49 -14.52 1.59
C GLU A 158 8.09 -14.97 2.01
N GLY A 159 7.72 -16.20 1.65
CA GLY A 159 6.47 -16.81 2.09
C GLY A 159 5.19 -16.12 1.60
N LEU A 160 5.24 -15.47 0.43
CA LEU A 160 4.07 -14.92 -0.24
C LEU A 160 3.44 -15.98 -1.16
N SER A 161 2.91 -17.05 -0.55
CA SER A 161 2.34 -18.19 -1.28
C SER A 161 1.08 -17.83 -2.06
N ASN A 162 0.33 -16.80 -1.65
CA ASN A 162 -0.91 -16.38 -2.31
C ASN A 162 -0.70 -15.34 -3.42
N LEU A 163 0.53 -14.85 -3.61
CA LEU A 163 0.80 -13.74 -4.52
C LEU A 163 0.67 -14.19 -5.98
N GLU A 164 -0.23 -13.54 -6.73
CA GLU A 164 -0.55 -13.88 -8.11
C GLU A 164 -0.16 -12.77 -9.10
N VAL A 165 -0.19 -11.52 -8.66
CA VAL A 165 0.04 -10.34 -9.51
C VAL A 165 1.05 -9.42 -8.85
N ILE A 166 2.09 -9.08 -9.61
CA ILE A 166 3.04 -8.04 -9.27
C ILE A 166 3.09 -7.04 -10.42
N ASP A 167 2.79 -5.79 -10.11
CA ASP A 167 2.90 -4.67 -11.03
C ASP A 167 3.91 -3.66 -10.48
N LEU A 168 5.09 -3.62 -11.08
CA LEU A 168 6.15 -2.65 -10.79
C LEU A 168 6.37 -1.71 -11.98
N SER A 169 5.33 -1.47 -12.79
CA SER A 169 5.42 -0.64 -13.98
C SER A 169 5.56 0.87 -13.68
N GLU A 170 6.07 1.60 -14.67
CA GLU A 170 6.21 3.05 -14.64
C GLU A 170 7.06 3.58 -13.46
N ASN A 171 8.08 2.83 -13.04
CA ASN A 171 9.04 3.27 -12.01
C ASN A 171 10.39 3.64 -12.66
N ARG A 172 11.49 3.54 -11.91
CA ARG A 172 12.85 3.75 -12.43
C ARG A 172 13.75 2.56 -12.15
N LEU A 173 13.18 1.36 -12.06
CA LEU A 173 13.92 0.16 -11.67
C LEU A 173 15.06 -0.13 -12.64
N THR A 174 16.19 -0.48 -12.06
CA THR A 174 17.37 -1.01 -12.73
C THR A 174 17.77 -2.28 -12.00
N PHE A 175 17.61 -3.44 -12.63
CA PHE A 175 18.15 -4.68 -12.08
C PHE A 175 18.42 -5.70 -13.18
N SER A 176 19.48 -6.49 -12.98
CA SER A 176 20.03 -7.39 -14.00
C SER A 176 19.76 -8.87 -13.78
N SER A 177 19.45 -9.27 -12.55
CA SER A 177 19.39 -10.68 -12.14
C SER A 177 17.97 -11.29 -12.18
N CYS A 178 17.04 -10.67 -12.91
CA CYS A 178 15.66 -11.17 -12.97
C CYS A 178 15.58 -12.61 -13.52
N CYS A 179 14.72 -13.50 -13.00
CA CYS A 179 13.65 -13.25 -12.02
C CYS A 179 13.56 -14.27 -10.88
N SER A 180 14.23 -15.42 -11.02
CA SER A 180 14.08 -16.55 -10.10
C SER A 180 14.49 -16.25 -8.65
N TYR A 181 15.44 -15.36 -8.42
CA TYR A 181 15.88 -15.00 -7.06
C TYR A 181 14.80 -14.21 -6.30
N GLN A 182 14.33 -13.11 -6.90
CA GLN A 182 13.36 -12.18 -6.28
C GLN A 182 12.04 -12.87 -5.91
N PHE A 183 11.62 -13.84 -6.73
CA PHE A 183 10.32 -14.51 -6.61
C PHE A 183 10.44 -15.96 -6.13
N LYS A 184 11.56 -16.35 -5.52
CA LYS A 184 11.82 -17.73 -5.07
C LYS A 184 10.67 -18.34 -4.24
N ASN A 185 10.00 -17.52 -3.44
CA ASN A 185 8.93 -17.95 -2.53
C ASN A 185 7.54 -17.44 -2.96
N CYS A 186 7.32 -17.27 -4.27
CA CYS A 186 6.05 -16.83 -4.83
C CYS A 186 5.54 -17.85 -5.86
N PRO A 187 5.23 -19.10 -5.45
CA PRO A 187 4.95 -20.20 -6.37
C PRO A 187 3.70 -19.96 -7.23
N ASN A 188 2.78 -19.10 -6.81
CA ASN A 188 1.52 -18.83 -7.51
C ASN A 188 1.56 -17.56 -8.37
N LEU A 189 2.74 -16.96 -8.59
CA LEU A 189 2.89 -15.77 -9.41
C LEU A 189 2.51 -16.08 -10.87
N LYS A 190 1.51 -15.37 -11.39
CA LYS A 190 0.97 -15.52 -12.75
C LYS A 190 1.20 -14.29 -13.62
N HIS A 191 1.23 -13.10 -13.02
CA HIS A 191 1.36 -11.84 -13.75
C HIS A 191 2.50 -11.01 -13.17
N LEU A 192 3.46 -10.66 -14.02
CA LEU A 192 4.57 -9.79 -13.70
C LEU A 192 4.66 -8.66 -14.71
N ASN A 193 4.40 -7.44 -14.27
CA ASN A 193 4.57 -6.25 -15.08
C ASN A 193 5.79 -5.46 -14.61
N LEU A 194 6.79 -5.33 -15.49
CA LEU A 194 8.02 -4.57 -15.30
C LEU A 194 8.17 -3.47 -16.38
N SER A 195 7.10 -3.17 -17.11
CA SER A 195 7.12 -2.17 -18.19
C SER A 195 7.44 -0.75 -17.70
N PHE A 196 7.92 0.09 -18.61
CA PHE A 196 8.22 1.51 -18.37
C PHE A 196 9.16 1.73 -17.17
N ASN A 197 10.17 0.86 -17.05
CA ASN A 197 11.29 1.01 -16.11
C ASN A 197 12.57 1.46 -16.84
N SER A 198 13.61 1.82 -16.07
CA SER A 198 14.85 2.37 -16.63
C SER A 198 15.64 1.34 -17.43
N ASN A 199 16.01 0.21 -16.81
CA ASN A 199 16.84 -0.81 -17.45
C ASN A 199 16.69 -2.17 -16.75
N ILE A 200 15.88 -3.05 -17.34
CA ILE A 200 15.67 -4.41 -16.83
C ILE A 200 16.46 -5.37 -17.72
N ARG A 201 17.51 -5.99 -17.16
CA ARG A 201 18.23 -7.06 -17.87
C ARG A 201 17.77 -8.40 -17.34
N LEU A 202 17.50 -9.33 -18.25
CA LEU A 202 17.08 -10.69 -17.93
C LEU A 202 18.29 -11.64 -18.00
N THR A 203 19.31 -11.43 -17.15
CA THR A 203 20.47 -12.34 -17.13
C THR A 203 20.30 -13.52 -16.16
N GLY A 204 19.19 -13.56 -15.42
CA GLY A 204 18.82 -14.67 -14.55
C GLY A 204 17.96 -15.73 -15.25
N ASN A 205 17.54 -16.74 -14.49
CA ASN A 205 16.61 -17.77 -14.96
C ASN A 205 15.18 -17.54 -14.42
N PHE A 206 14.25 -18.38 -14.88
CA PHE A 206 12.82 -18.34 -14.53
C PHE A 206 12.38 -19.58 -13.72
N THR A 207 13.33 -20.33 -13.14
CA THR A 207 13.06 -21.63 -12.49
C THR A 207 12.06 -21.54 -11.33
N ASN A 208 12.00 -20.43 -10.61
CA ASN A 208 11.05 -20.24 -9.51
C ASN A 208 9.75 -19.51 -9.90
N VAL A 209 9.59 -19.13 -11.17
CA VAL A 209 8.40 -18.43 -11.69
C VAL A 209 7.77 -19.19 -12.86
N LYS A 210 7.75 -20.53 -12.77
CA LYS A 210 7.26 -21.43 -13.83
C LYS A 210 5.78 -21.26 -14.17
N ASN A 211 4.99 -20.71 -13.23
CA ASN A 211 3.55 -20.50 -13.39
C ASN A 211 3.21 -19.12 -13.99
N LEU A 212 4.23 -18.36 -14.42
CA LEU A 212 4.02 -17.05 -15.01
C LEU A 212 3.30 -17.19 -16.36
N LEU A 213 2.16 -16.52 -16.48
CA LEU A 213 1.31 -16.48 -17.67
C LEU A 213 1.45 -15.17 -18.45
N TYR A 214 1.78 -14.09 -17.75
CA TYR A 214 1.93 -12.76 -18.32
C TYR A 214 3.23 -12.12 -17.83
N LEU A 215 4.08 -11.71 -18.76
CA LEU A 215 5.28 -10.93 -18.52
C LEU A 215 5.29 -9.72 -19.44
N ASP A 216 5.38 -8.53 -18.84
CA ASP A 216 5.45 -7.28 -19.58
C ASP A 216 6.76 -6.54 -19.27
N LEU A 217 7.48 -6.20 -20.33
CA LEU A 217 8.78 -5.52 -20.35
C LEU A 217 8.78 -4.36 -21.35
N GLN A 218 7.61 -3.85 -21.72
CA GLN A 218 7.49 -2.71 -22.63
C GLN A 218 8.28 -1.50 -22.10
N HIS A 219 8.82 -0.68 -23.00
CA HIS A 219 9.51 0.57 -22.68
C HIS A 219 8.76 1.77 -23.24
#